data_AF-A0A1I7RU15-F1
#
_entry.id   AF-A0A1I7RU15-F1
#
_cell.length_a   1.000
_cell.length_b   1.000
_cell.length_c   1.000
_cell.angle_alpha   90.00
_cell.angle_beta   90.00
_cell.angle_gamma   90.00
#
_symmetry.space_group_name_H-M   'P 1'
#
loop_
_entity.id
_entity.type
_entity.pdbx_description
1 polymer ?
#
loop_
_entity_poly.entity_id
_entity_poly.type
_entity_poly.pdbx_seq_one_letter_code
_entity_poly.pdbx_strand_id
1 'polypeptide(L)'
;MSTAESPQLTNLPYKGKFSSLGNQHLYQTYYGQGVCIEMLFIPIIYFCFMLLSYVGNALVLIATVKNKNLHGSYNFLLCMVCLGDMMHLSTHWLYLGNMASGHNFIPYRFCFYADAFFQVGATLSILMTFFVGIDRLIGVSLPTIYRNLNLLLYDGFFMFVALAFSFWVFYLGLQHAWGEFGDE
;
A
#
# COMPACT_ATOMS: atom_id res chain seq x y z
N MET A 1 28.80 -27.69 33.53
CA MET A 1 27.59 -26.93 33.90
C MET A 1 28.00 -25.46 33.91
N SER A 2 28.06 -24.85 32.73
CA SER A 2 28.47 -23.45 32.58
C SER A 2 27.20 -22.63 32.52
N THR A 3 26.96 -21.82 33.54
CA THR A 3 25.85 -20.88 33.64
C THR A 3 26.02 -19.83 32.55
N ALA A 4 25.15 -19.88 31.53
CA ALA A 4 25.02 -18.79 30.57
C ALA A 4 24.46 -17.58 31.33
N GLU A 5 25.31 -16.58 31.55
CA GLU A 5 24.86 -15.25 31.93
C GLU A 5 23.97 -14.70 30.81
N SER A 6 22.72 -14.41 31.15
CA SER A 6 21.82 -13.67 30.27
C SER A 6 22.45 -12.30 29.98
N PRO A 7 22.59 -11.90 28.70
CA PRO A 7 23.13 -10.58 28.39
C PRO A 7 22.21 -9.52 28.99
N GLN A 8 22.81 -8.61 29.76
CA GLN A 8 22.10 -7.58 30.51
C GLN A 8 21.21 -6.72 29.62
N LEU A 9 19.94 -6.68 29.99
CA LEU A 9 18.83 -5.98 29.34
C LEU A 9 18.83 -4.45 29.60
N THR A 10 19.99 -3.81 29.71
CA THR A 10 20.12 -2.45 30.26
C THR A 10 20.41 -1.36 29.22
N ASN A 11 20.72 -1.72 27.97
CA ASN A 11 20.90 -0.76 26.87
C ASN A 11 20.10 -1.18 25.64
N LEU A 12 18.79 -0.92 25.69
CA LEU A 12 17.88 -1.14 24.58
C LEU A 12 17.91 0.08 23.64
N PRO A 13 17.97 -0.08 22.31
CA PRO A 13 17.74 1.03 21.37
C PRO A 13 16.27 1.47 21.34
N TYR A 14 15.34 0.65 21.84
CA TYR A 14 13.90 0.89 21.75
C TYR A 14 13.21 0.64 23.10
N LYS A 15 12.53 1.66 23.64
CA LYS A 15 11.78 1.63 24.92
C LYS A 15 10.29 1.99 24.75
N GLY A 16 9.69 1.63 23.61
CA GLY A 16 8.26 1.89 23.34
C GLY A 16 7.32 0.90 24.04
N LYS A 17 6.09 1.35 24.36
CA LYS A 17 5.02 0.55 25.00
C LYS A 17 4.52 -0.64 24.16
N PHE A 18 4.92 -0.76 22.89
CA PHE A 18 4.50 -1.82 21.96
C PHE A 18 5.53 -2.95 21.79
N SER A 19 6.59 -3.00 22.61
CA SER A 19 7.57 -4.07 22.52
C SER A 19 6.97 -5.40 23.00
N SER A 20 6.66 -6.31 22.07
CA SER A 20 6.32 -7.70 22.39
C SER A 20 7.60 -8.54 22.52
N LEU A 21 7.57 -9.57 23.36
CA LEU A 21 8.72 -10.47 23.55
C LEU A 21 9.16 -11.14 22.24
N GLY A 22 8.20 -11.42 21.34
CA GLY A 22 8.47 -11.98 20.01
C GLY A 22 9.15 -10.99 19.07
N ASN A 23 8.70 -9.72 19.05
CA ASN A 23 9.31 -8.68 18.23
C ASN A 23 10.75 -8.38 18.69
N GLN A 24 10.99 -8.45 20.00
CA GLN A 24 12.33 -8.31 20.58
C GLN A 24 13.26 -9.45 20.17
N HIS A 25 12.78 -10.70 20.19
CA HIS A 25 13.56 -11.85 19.74
C HIS A 25 13.94 -11.73 18.25
N LEU A 26 13.00 -11.31 17.39
CA LEU A 26 13.27 -11.07 15.97
C LEU A 26 14.29 -9.95 15.77
N TYR A 27 14.14 -8.82 16.47
CA TYR A 27 15.10 -7.72 16.37
C TYR A 27 16.51 -8.16 16.77
N GLN A 28 16.67 -8.83 17.92
CA GLN A 28 17.97 -9.32 18.37
C GLN A 28 18.57 -10.39 17.44
N THR A 29 17.73 -11.20 16.81
CA THR A 29 18.17 -12.28 15.92
C THR A 29 18.67 -11.71 14.58
N TYR A 30 18.01 -10.70 14.00
CA TYR A 30 18.27 -10.27 12.62
C TYR A 30 18.87 -8.86 12.48
N TYR A 31 18.99 -8.09 13.56
CA TYR A 31 19.59 -6.76 13.51
C TYR A 31 21.10 -6.84 13.24
N GLY A 32 21.55 -6.20 12.16
CA GLY A 32 22.96 -6.18 11.76
C GLY A 32 23.50 -7.49 11.17
N GLN A 33 22.67 -8.53 11.00
CA GLN A 33 23.10 -9.80 10.37
C GLN A 33 23.28 -9.71 8.85
N GLY A 34 22.87 -8.61 8.21
CA GLY A 34 22.91 -8.46 6.75
C GLY A 34 21.80 -9.26 6.08
N VAL A 35 22.08 -9.84 4.91
CA VAL A 35 21.07 -10.53 4.09
C VAL A 35 20.73 -11.89 4.69
N CYS A 36 19.55 -12.01 5.28
CA CYS A 36 19.01 -13.26 5.83
C CYS A 36 17.97 -13.85 4.86
N ILE A 37 18.19 -15.09 4.38
CA ILE A 37 17.30 -15.76 3.41
C ILE A 37 15.87 -15.89 3.96
N GLU A 38 15.74 -16.13 5.27
CA GLU A 38 14.45 -16.27 5.93
C GLU A 38 13.60 -14.99 5.86
N MET A 39 14.22 -13.82 6.00
CA MET A 39 13.55 -12.53 5.82
C MET A 39 13.32 -12.18 4.35
N LEU A 40 14.15 -12.67 3.44
CA LEU A 40 14.06 -12.39 2.01
C LEU A 40 12.92 -13.16 1.31
N PHE A 41 12.52 -14.31 1.86
CA PHE A 41 11.50 -15.17 1.25
C PHE A 41 10.15 -14.47 1.03
N ILE A 42 9.69 -13.72 2.03
CA ILE A 42 8.40 -12.99 1.98
C ILE A 42 8.42 -11.89 0.90
N PRO A 43 9.43 -10.98 0.85
CA PRO A 43 9.58 -10.01 -0.24
C PRO A 43 9.56 -10.63 -1.64
N ILE A 44 10.20 -11.79 -1.83
CA ILE A 44 10.22 -12.48 -3.13
C ILE A 44 8.81 -12.91 -3.55
N ILE A 45 8.02 -13.47 -2.63
CA ILE A 45 6.63 -13.86 -2.91
C ILE A 45 5.79 -12.64 -3.31
N TYR A 46 5.89 -11.54 -2.55
CA TYR A 46 5.17 -10.31 -2.88
C TYR A 46 5.61 -9.73 -4.23
N PHE A 47 6.89 -9.84 -4.57
CA PHE A 47 7.40 -9.43 -5.87
C PHE A 47 6.80 -10.26 -7.02
N CYS A 48 6.63 -11.57 -6.83
CA CYS A 48 5.94 -12.41 -7.82
C CYS A 48 4.47 -12.00 -8.00
N PHE A 49 3.74 -11.74 -6.92
CA PHE A 49 2.36 -11.24 -7.00
C PHE A 49 2.28 -9.85 -7.64
N MET A 50 3.27 -9.00 -7.38
CA MET A 50 3.38 -7.69 -8.00
C MET A 50 3.46 -7.82 -9.53
N LEU A 51 4.33 -8.70 -10.05
CA LEU A 51 4.45 -8.94 -11.49
C LEU A 51 3.13 -9.45 -12.11
N LEU A 52 2.47 -10.40 -11.45
CA LEU A 52 1.19 -10.93 -11.91
C LEU A 52 0.13 -9.83 -12.01
N SER A 53 0.06 -8.98 -10.99
CA SER A 53 -0.91 -7.90 -10.94
C SER A 53 -0.59 -6.76 -11.91
N TYR A 54 0.68 -6.48 -12.21
CA TYR A 54 1.03 -5.58 -13.31
C TYR A 54 0.50 -6.07 -14.64
N VAL A 55 0.66 -7.36 -14.93
CA VAL A 55 0.12 -7.95 -16.17
C VAL A 55 -1.41 -7.85 -16.17
N GLY A 56 -2.07 -8.23 -15.08
CA GLY A 56 -3.54 -8.16 -14.97
C GLY A 56 -4.09 -6.74 -15.16
N ASN A 57 -3.56 -5.78 -14.42
CA ASN A 57 -4.00 -4.38 -14.47
C ASN A 57 -3.66 -3.71 -15.80
N ALA A 58 -2.48 -4.00 -16.38
CA ALA A 58 -2.12 -3.49 -17.70
C ALA A 58 -3.04 -4.02 -18.81
N LEU A 59 -3.44 -5.31 -18.75
CA LEU A 59 -4.37 -5.88 -19.72
C LEU A 59 -5.73 -5.19 -19.67
N VAL A 60 -6.25 -4.90 -18.48
CA VAL A 60 -7.53 -4.16 -18.31
C VAL A 60 -7.41 -2.74 -18.87
N LEU A 61 -6.33 -2.02 -18.54
CA LEU A 61 -6.08 -0.68 -19.07
C LEU A 61 -5.99 -0.67 -20.60
N ILE A 62 -5.21 -1.59 -21.18
CA ILE A 62 -5.06 -1.71 -22.64
C ILE A 62 -6.40 -2.05 -23.29
N ALA A 63 -7.18 -2.97 -22.71
CA ALA A 63 -8.49 -3.34 -23.23
C ALA A 63 -9.46 -2.15 -23.26
N THR A 64 -9.48 -1.35 -22.19
CA THR A 64 -10.32 -0.15 -22.11
C THR A 64 -9.87 0.93 -23.09
N VAL A 65 -8.56 1.19 -23.21
CA VAL A 65 -8.03 2.21 -24.13
C VAL A 65 -8.22 1.83 -25.60
N LYS A 66 -8.05 0.55 -25.96
CA LYS A 66 -8.20 0.11 -27.36
C LYS A 66 -9.65 0.09 -27.81
N ASN A 67 -10.60 -0.20 -26.91
CA ASN A 67 -11.99 -0.34 -27.29
C ASN A 67 -12.81 0.91 -26.94
N LYS A 68 -13.06 1.75 -27.94
CA LYS A 68 -13.85 2.98 -27.79
C LYS A 68 -15.29 2.73 -27.33
N ASN A 69 -15.84 1.53 -27.54
CA ASN A 69 -17.18 1.16 -27.06
C ASN A 69 -17.20 0.90 -25.55
N LEU A 70 -16.04 0.81 -24.89
CA LEU A 70 -15.91 0.66 -23.45
C LEU A 70 -15.72 2.01 -22.73
N HIS A 71 -15.82 3.18 -23.37
CA HIS A 71 -15.64 4.46 -22.68
C HIS A 71 -16.88 4.93 -21.89
N GLY A 72 -17.31 4.15 -20.91
CA GLY A 72 -18.34 4.52 -19.93
C GLY A 72 -17.75 4.88 -18.56
N SER A 73 -18.56 5.51 -17.69
CA SER A 73 -18.18 5.91 -16.32
C SER A 73 -17.59 4.74 -15.51
N TYR A 74 -18.25 3.58 -15.52
CA TYR A 74 -17.72 2.36 -14.90
C TYR A 74 -16.27 2.03 -15.33
N ASN A 75 -16.00 2.06 -16.64
CA ASN A 75 -14.69 1.66 -17.16
C ASN A 75 -13.63 2.72 -16.87
N PHE A 76 -14.02 3.99 -16.77
CA PHE A 76 -13.13 5.05 -16.30
C PHE A 76 -12.72 4.82 -14.83
N LEU A 77 -13.69 4.57 -13.95
CA LEU A 77 -13.41 4.25 -12.54
C LEU A 77 -12.55 2.99 -12.42
N LEU A 78 -12.83 1.95 -13.22
CA LEU A 78 -12.02 0.74 -13.27
C LEU A 78 -10.57 1.01 -13.70
N CYS A 79 -10.35 1.89 -14.68
CA CYS A 79 -8.99 2.29 -15.06
C CYS A 79 -8.26 2.98 -13.91
N MET A 80 -8.95 3.83 -13.13
CA MET A 80 -8.35 4.48 -11.97
C MET A 80 -8.02 3.49 -10.85
N VAL A 81 -8.84 2.45 -10.65
CA VAL A 81 -8.50 1.32 -9.75
C VAL A 81 -7.21 0.64 -10.22
N CYS A 82 -7.14 0.25 -11.49
CA CYS A 82 -5.96 -0.42 -12.04
C CYS A 82 -4.68 0.42 -11.92
N LEU A 83 -4.77 1.73 -12.12
CA LEU A 83 -3.65 2.65 -11.93
C LEU A 83 -3.24 2.73 -10.44
N GLY A 84 -4.22 2.83 -9.53
CA GLY A 84 -3.98 2.83 -8.09
C GLY A 84 -3.30 1.54 -7.61
N ASP A 85 -3.75 0.38 -8.10
CA ASP A 85 -3.15 -0.92 -7.82
C ASP A 85 -1.71 -0.99 -8.31
N MET A 86 -1.44 -0.56 -9.55
CA MET A 86 -0.07 -0.54 -10.09
C MET A 86 0.85 0.40 -9.28
N MET A 87 0.32 1.53 -8.81
CA MET A 87 1.04 2.43 -7.90
C MET A 87 1.33 1.73 -6.57
N HIS A 88 0.32 1.19 -5.89
CA HIS A 88 0.50 0.53 -4.60
C HIS A 88 1.51 -0.63 -4.69
N LEU A 89 1.39 -1.45 -5.71
CA LEU A 89 2.25 -2.62 -5.87
C LEU A 89 3.71 -2.26 -6.13
N SER A 90 3.98 -1.05 -6.64
CA SER A 90 5.34 -0.55 -6.81
C SER A 90 6.09 -0.46 -5.47
N THR A 91 5.42 -0.38 -4.31
CA THR A 91 6.04 -0.47 -2.98
C THR A 91 6.90 -1.73 -2.81
N HIS A 92 6.49 -2.85 -3.43
CA HIS A 92 7.21 -4.10 -3.27
C HIS A 92 8.61 -4.08 -3.90
N TRP A 93 8.89 -3.18 -4.84
CA TRP A 93 10.25 -2.91 -5.30
C TRP A 93 11.13 -2.35 -4.19
N LEU A 94 10.63 -1.36 -3.44
CA LEU A 94 11.34 -0.78 -2.31
C LEU A 94 11.54 -1.81 -1.21
N TYR A 95 10.51 -2.61 -0.92
CA TYR A 95 10.58 -3.65 0.10
C TYR A 95 11.65 -4.71 -0.23
N LEU A 96 11.67 -5.21 -1.47
CA LEU A 96 12.67 -6.16 -1.92
C LEU A 96 14.08 -5.55 -1.92
N GLY A 97 14.22 -4.32 -2.43
CA GLY A 97 15.50 -3.61 -2.48
C GLY A 97 16.08 -3.38 -1.09
N ASN A 98 15.23 -3.01 -0.13
CA ASN A 98 15.68 -2.82 1.25
C ASN A 98 16.17 -4.14 1.86
N MET A 99 15.38 -5.21 1.76
CA MET A 99 15.75 -6.51 2.34
C MET A 99 16.98 -7.11 1.64
N ALA A 100 17.15 -6.90 0.34
CA ALA A 100 18.34 -7.31 -0.39
C ALA A 100 19.60 -6.52 0.00
N SER A 101 19.45 -5.28 0.51
CA SER A 101 20.57 -4.47 1.00
C SER A 101 21.11 -4.92 2.37
N GLY A 102 20.39 -5.80 3.07
CA GLY A 102 20.74 -6.28 4.40
C GLY A 102 20.37 -5.33 5.55
N HIS A 103 19.72 -4.19 5.26
CA HIS A 103 19.14 -3.30 6.26
C HIS A 103 17.74 -3.78 6.66
N ASN A 104 17.69 -4.87 7.42
CA ASN A 104 16.43 -5.53 7.82
C ASN A 104 15.50 -4.63 8.65
N PHE A 105 16.05 -3.61 9.33
CA PHE A 105 15.30 -2.65 10.15
C PHE A 105 15.67 -1.23 9.75
N ILE A 106 14.70 -0.53 9.15
CA ILE A 106 14.77 0.90 8.82
C ILE A 106 13.87 1.66 9.80
N PRO A 107 14.27 2.87 10.26
CA PRO A 107 13.37 3.78 11.00
C PRO A 107 12.06 4.05 10.26
N TYR A 108 10.94 4.06 10.97
CA TYR A 108 9.60 4.26 10.43
C TYR A 108 9.50 5.52 9.56
N ARG A 109 10.10 6.64 9.98
CA ARG A 109 10.15 7.89 9.19
C ARG A 109 10.68 7.67 7.78
N PHE A 110 11.81 6.99 7.62
CA PHE A 110 12.40 6.76 6.30
C PHE A 110 11.53 5.83 5.47
N CYS A 111 11.00 4.77 6.09
CA CYS A 111 10.07 3.85 5.45
C CYS A 111 8.81 4.57 4.95
N PHE A 112 8.21 5.40 5.79
CA PHE A 112 7.03 6.19 5.46
C PHE A 112 7.29 7.15 4.31
N TYR A 113 8.41 7.89 4.31
CA TYR A 113 8.71 8.79 3.20
C TYR A 113 8.99 8.07 1.88
N ALA A 114 9.60 6.89 1.94
CA ALA A 114 9.84 6.06 0.76
C ALA A 114 8.52 5.48 0.20
N ASP A 115 7.58 5.11 1.07
CA ASP A 115 6.30 4.48 0.70
C ASP A 115 5.13 5.46 0.54
N ALA A 116 5.29 6.71 0.99
CA ALA A 116 4.28 7.77 1.03
C ALA A 116 3.48 7.90 -0.28
N PHE A 117 4.19 7.92 -1.40
CA PHE A 117 3.58 8.04 -2.72
C PHE A 117 2.72 6.81 -3.08
N PHE A 118 3.21 5.62 -2.79
CA PHE A 118 2.52 4.37 -3.13
C PHE A 118 1.33 4.10 -2.19
N GLN A 119 1.42 4.56 -0.94
CA GLN A 119 0.33 4.49 0.03
C GLN A 119 -0.90 5.29 -0.44
N VAL A 120 -0.70 6.44 -1.10
CA VAL A 120 -1.80 7.20 -1.73
C VAL A 120 -2.48 6.38 -2.83
N GLY A 121 -1.71 5.59 -3.60
CA GLY A 121 -2.24 4.68 -4.61
C GLY A 121 -3.12 3.60 -4.01
N ALA A 122 -2.70 3.03 -2.87
CA ALA A 122 -3.46 1.99 -2.15
C ALA A 122 -4.81 2.51 -1.66
N THR A 123 -4.82 3.68 -1.01
CA THR A 123 -6.06 4.29 -0.49
C THR A 123 -7.00 4.69 -1.61
N LEU A 124 -6.45 5.21 -2.71
CA LEU A 124 -7.22 5.60 -3.88
C LEU A 124 -7.85 4.36 -4.54
N SER A 125 -7.12 3.27 -4.71
CA SER A 125 -7.62 2.03 -5.30
C SER A 125 -8.79 1.44 -4.50
N ILE A 126 -8.66 1.37 -3.17
CA ILE A 126 -9.69 0.80 -2.29
C ILE A 126 -11.00 1.59 -2.40
N LEU A 127 -10.92 2.93 -2.32
CA LEU A 127 -12.12 3.76 -2.45
C LEU A 127 -12.70 3.75 -3.87
N MET A 128 -11.86 3.73 -4.89
CA MET A 128 -12.32 3.61 -6.27
C MET A 128 -13.05 2.29 -6.50
N THR A 129 -12.54 1.19 -5.95
CA THR A 129 -13.20 -0.13 -6.01
C THR A 129 -14.58 -0.09 -5.34
N PHE A 130 -14.69 0.60 -4.21
CA PHE A 130 -15.97 0.83 -3.55
C PHE A 130 -16.94 1.63 -4.44
N PHE A 131 -16.47 2.72 -5.06
CA PHE A 131 -17.29 3.53 -5.98
C PHE A 131 -17.69 2.78 -7.24
N VAL A 132 -16.83 1.90 -7.77
CA VAL A 132 -17.20 0.97 -8.86
C VAL A 132 -18.37 0.09 -8.44
N GLY A 133 -18.37 -0.42 -7.20
CA GLY A 133 -19.50 -1.18 -6.65
C GLY A 133 -20.79 -0.37 -6.57
N ILE A 134 -20.70 0.88 -6.11
CA ILE A 134 -21.85 1.81 -6.05
C ILE A 134 -22.36 2.12 -7.46
N ASP A 135 -21.48 2.43 -8.40
CA ASP A 135 -21.84 2.74 -9.79
C ASP A 135 -22.64 1.60 -10.43
N ARG A 136 -22.18 0.36 -10.23
CA ARG A 136 -22.91 -0.83 -10.68
C ARG A 136 -24.26 -1.00 -10.00
N LEU A 137 -24.35 -0.73 -8.70
CA LEU A 137 -25.61 -0.80 -7.97
C LEU A 137 -26.63 0.25 -8.47
N ILE A 138 -26.18 1.49 -8.72
CA ILE A 138 -27.03 2.57 -9.25
C ILE A 138 -27.47 2.25 -10.67
N GLY A 139 -26.55 1.78 -11.52
CA GLY A 139 -26.87 1.42 -12.91
C GLY A 139 -27.93 0.33 -13.03
N VAL A 140 -27.95 -0.64 -12.10
CA VAL A 140 -28.97 -1.71 -12.06
C VAL A 140 -30.27 -1.25 -11.39
N SER A 141 -30.18 -0.50 -10.29
CA SER A 141 -31.35 -0.13 -9.49
C SER A 141 -32.15 1.03 -10.10
N LEU A 142 -31.47 1.98 -10.75
CA LEU A 142 -32.04 3.25 -11.23
C LEU A 142 -31.58 3.59 -12.65
N PRO A 143 -31.87 2.73 -13.66
CA PRO A 143 -31.33 2.87 -15.02
C PRO A 143 -31.75 4.19 -15.71
N THR A 144 -32.96 4.68 -15.45
CA THR A 144 -33.48 5.90 -16.06
C THR A 144 -32.77 7.15 -15.56
N ILE A 145 -32.41 7.18 -14.27
CA ILE A 145 -31.65 8.29 -13.67
C ILE A 145 -30.21 8.22 -14.18
N TYR A 146 -29.62 7.02 -14.18
CA TYR A 146 -28.24 6.81 -14.62
C TYR A 146 -28.00 7.30 -16.06
N ARG A 147 -28.95 7.06 -16.97
CA ARG A 147 -28.85 7.49 -18.37
C ARG A 147 -28.82 9.01 -18.55
N ASN A 148 -29.42 9.77 -17.63
CA ASN A 148 -29.50 11.22 -17.71
C ASN A 148 -28.41 11.93 -16.90
N LEU A 149 -27.49 11.20 -16.27
CA LEU A 149 -26.40 11.77 -15.49
C LEU A 149 -25.29 12.33 -16.41
N ASN A 150 -24.72 13.45 -15.98
CA ASN A 150 -23.49 13.97 -16.56
C ASN A 150 -22.31 13.15 -16.04
N LEU A 151 -21.85 12.19 -16.85
CA LEU A 151 -20.77 11.26 -16.49
C LEU A 151 -19.51 11.97 -15.97
N LEU A 152 -19.13 13.10 -16.59
CA LEU A 152 -17.92 13.85 -16.21
C LEU A 152 -18.00 14.45 -14.80
N LEU A 153 -19.15 15.01 -14.41
CA LEU A 153 -19.34 15.56 -13.07
C LEU A 153 -19.45 14.44 -12.02
N TYR A 154 -20.10 13.33 -12.40
CA TYR A 154 -20.28 12.17 -11.55
C TYR A 154 -18.95 11.48 -11.23
N ASP A 155 -18.15 11.15 -12.26
CA ASP A 155 -16.83 10.54 -12.10
C ASP A 155 -15.87 11.50 -11.39
N GLY A 156 -15.93 12.79 -11.71
CA GLY A 156 -15.15 13.84 -11.05
C GLY A 156 -15.45 13.95 -9.56
N PHE A 157 -16.71 13.78 -9.15
CA PHE A 157 -17.10 13.78 -7.74
C PHE A 157 -16.48 12.59 -6.98
N PHE A 158 -16.57 11.38 -7.52
CA PHE A 158 -15.94 10.21 -6.88
C PHE A 158 -14.42 10.33 -6.82
N MET A 159 -13.79 10.82 -7.88
CA MET A 159 -12.36 11.15 -7.89
C MET A 159 -11.98 12.13 -6.79
N PHE A 160 -12.76 13.21 -6.64
CA PHE A 160 -12.51 14.20 -5.60
C PHE A 160 -12.62 13.60 -4.18
N VAL A 161 -13.68 12.83 -3.92
CA VAL A 161 -13.87 12.17 -2.61
C VAL A 161 -12.74 11.18 -2.31
N ALA A 162 -12.33 10.37 -3.30
CA ALA A 162 -11.24 9.41 -3.12
C ALA A 162 -9.89 10.09 -2.85
N LEU A 163 -9.62 11.20 -3.55
CA LEU A 163 -8.41 12.00 -3.32
C LEU A 163 -8.44 12.64 -1.94
N ALA A 164 -9.56 13.26 -1.55
CA ALA A 164 -9.70 13.89 -0.24
C ALA A 164 -9.46 12.90 0.92
N PHE A 165 -10.02 11.69 0.81
CA PHE A 165 -9.77 10.63 1.79
C PHE A 165 -8.32 10.14 1.76
N SER A 166 -7.71 9.98 0.58
CA SER A 166 -6.31 9.59 0.46
C SER A 166 -5.39 10.63 1.11
N PHE A 167 -5.65 11.93 0.91
CA PHE A 167 -4.94 13.00 1.58
C PHE A 167 -5.15 12.99 3.10
N TRP A 168 -6.34 12.67 3.57
CA TRP A 168 -6.61 12.53 5.01
C TRP A 168 -5.80 11.40 5.63
N VAL A 169 -5.77 10.21 5.01
CA VAL A 169 -4.96 9.08 5.47
C VAL A 169 -3.47 9.42 5.43
N PHE A 170 -3.02 10.07 4.37
CA PHE A 170 -1.64 10.55 4.26
C PHE A 170 -1.28 11.53 5.39
N TYR A 171 -2.17 12.46 5.71
CA TYR A 171 -1.99 13.41 6.81
C TYR A 171 -1.87 12.71 8.17
N LEU A 172 -2.70 11.69 8.43
CA LEU A 172 -2.60 10.87 9.64
C LEU A 172 -1.26 10.12 9.71
N GLY A 173 -0.81 9.55 8.58
CA GLY A 173 0.50 8.91 8.49
C GLY A 173 1.65 9.89 8.78
N LEU A 174 1.55 11.11 8.24
CA LEU A 174 2.53 12.17 8.49
C LEU A 174 2.57 12.59 9.97
N GLN A 175 1.41 12.74 10.61
CA GLN A 175 1.33 13.03 12.04
C GLN A 175 1.99 11.91 12.86
N HIS A 176 1.80 10.65 12.47
CA HIS A 176 2.44 9.52 13.14
C HIS A 176 3.96 9.52 12.94
N ALA A 177 4.42 9.76 11.70
CA ALA A 177 5.84 9.85 11.38
C ALA A 177 6.55 11.00 12.11
N TRP A 178 5.87 12.13 12.37
CA TRP A 178 6.43 13.27 13.11
C TRP A 178 6.20 13.18 14.62
N GLY A 179 5.44 12.18 15.08
CA GLY A 179 5.22 11.91 16.48
C GLY A 179 6.43 11.30 17.18
N GLU A 180 6.22 10.95 18.45
CA GLU A 180 7.19 10.30 19.33
C GLU A 180 7.67 8.94 18.79
N PHE A 181 6.87 8.32 17.90
CA PHE A 181 7.11 7.00 17.30
C PHE A 181 7.77 7.06 15.91
N GLY A 182 8.25 8.22 15.48
CA GLY A 182 8.79 8.37 14.12
C GLY A 182 10.17 7.73 13.90
N ASP A 183 11.00 7.72 14.95
CA ASP A 183 12.37 7.17 14.90
C ASP A 183 12.42 5.69 15.31
N GLU A 184 11.26 5.10 15.58
CA GLU A 184 11.02 3.68 15.88
C GLU A 184 11.17 2.79 14.65
#